data_AF-A0A937QPX5-F1
#
_entry.id   AF-A0A937QPX5-F1
#
_cell.length_a   1.000
_cell.length_b   1.000
_cell.length_c   1.000
_cell.angle_alpha   90.00
_cell.angle_beta   90.00
_cell.angle_gamma   90.00
#
_symmetry.space_group_name_H-M   'P 1'
#
loop_
_entity.id
_entity.type
_entity.pdbx_description
1 polymer ?
#
loop_
_entity_poly.entity_id
_entity_poly.type
_entity_poly.pdbx_seq_one_letter_code
_entity_poly.pdbx_strand_id
1 'polypeptide(L)'
;MNCAHASDPAIRAVYGDGVHSFYSGDFQQSHNYLSQVVDLGTDDPRVYYFRGLSALQLGKRKAADADFKKGAGFEAERGNMRTVSRAIERIQGPDRLLLEQCRATARLALAERQEPRPSGTRQSFLSGGQRYSGIGGVENRDKSTQQIGETGAPTPEPEVPAVAADRTDEPQP
;
A
#
# COMPACT_ATOMS: atom_id res chain seq x y z
N MET A 1 -16.73 -20.38 5.85
CA MET A 1 -15.73 -20.64 6.92
C MET A 1 -15.83 -19.51 7.93
N ASN A 2 -16.12 -19.83 9.20
CA ASN A 2 -16.51 -18.86 10.22
C ASN A 2 -15.34 -17.99 10.68
N CYS A 3 -15.49 -16.67 10.63
CA CYS A 3 -14.58 -15.66 11.18
C CYS A 3 -14.63 -15.56 12.72
N ALA A 4 -15.13 -16.60 13.42
CA ALA A 4 -15.63 -16.51 14.79
C ALA A 4 -14.58 -16.11 15.84
N HIS A 5 -13.30 -16.37 15.57
CA HIS A 5 -12.22 -16.17 16.55
C HIS A 5 -11.55 -14.79 16.47
N ALA A 6 -11.56 -14.12 15.32
CA ALA A 6 -10.99 -12.77 15.20
C ALA A 6 -11.82 -11.69 15.93
N SER A 7 -13.10 -11.98 16.17
CA SER A 7 -14.03 -11.10 16.90
C SER A 7 -14.04 -11.34 18.41
N ASP A 8 -13.37 -12.39 18.89
CA ASP A 8 -13.30 -12.69 20.31
C ASP A 8 -12.48 -11.61 21.05
N PRO A 9 -13.07 -10.91 22.04
CA PRO A 9 -12.36 -9.91 22.82
C PRO A 9 -11.07 -10.43 23.47
N ALA A 10 -11.03 -11.71 23.88
CA ALA A 10 -9.86 -12.32 24.49
C ALA A 10 -8.72 -12.46 23.48
N ILE A 11 -9.02 -12.97 22.27
CA ILE A 11 -8.03 -13.11 21.19
C ILE A 11 -7.48 -11.73 20.76
N ARG A 12 -8.36 -10.73 20.70
CA ARG A 12 -7.96 -9.35 20.38
C ARG A 12 -7.03 -8.76 21.44
N ALA A 13 -7.26 -9.05 22.72
CA ALA A 13 -6.40 -8.60 23.81
C ALA A 13 -4.99 -9.20 23.69
N VAL A 14 -4.90 -10.53 23.55
CA VAL A 14 -3.60 -11.22 23.40
C VAL A 14 -2.84 -10.76 22.15
N TYR A 15 -3.54 -10.51 21.04
CA TYR A 15 -2.93 -9.89 19.86
C TYR A 15 -2.36 -8.50 20.17
N GLY A 16 -3.12 -7.67 20.91
CA GLY A 16 -2.67 -6.35 21.35
C GLY A 16 -1.39 -6.42 22.18
N ASP A 17 -1.33 -7.35 23.14
CA ASP A 17 -0.15 -7.59 23.99
C ASP A 17 1.06 -8.05 23.16
N GLY A 18 0.83 -8.92 22.18
CA GLY A 18 1.86 -9.36 21.24
C GLY A 18 2.43 -8.20 20.42
N VAL A 19 1.58 -7.34 19.88
CA VAL A 19 2.01 -6.15 19.11
C VAL A 19 2.69 -5.12 20.00
N HIS A 20 2.20 -4.91 21.22
CA HIS A 20 2.84 -4.04 22.20
C HIS A 20 4.26 -4.53 22.52
N SER A 21 4.41 -5.82 22.83
CA SER A 21 5.71 -6.45 23.11
C SER A 21 6.68 -6.31 21.94
N PHE A 22 6.19 -6.44 20.70
CA PHE A 22 7.01 -6.25 19.49
C PHE A 22 7.60 -4.84 19.44
N TYR A 23 6.77 -3.81 19.63
CA TYR A 23 7.23 -2.42 19.60
C TYR A 23 8.08 -2.04 20.82
N SER A 24 7.96 -2.78 21.93
CA SER A 24 8.83 -2.65 23.10
C SER A 24 10.18 -3.35 22.92
N GLY A 25 10.41 -4.06 21.81
CA GLY A 25 11.65 -4.80 21.52
C GLY A 25 11.72 -6.18 22.18
N ASP A 26 10.68 -6.60 22.91
CA ASP A 26 10.58 -7.95 23.46
C ASP A 26 10.01 -8.91 22.41
N PHE A 27 10.85 -9.26 21.45
CA PHE A 27 10.48 -10.11 20.33
C PHE A 27 10.13 -11.54 20.76
N GLN A 28 10.71 -12.03 21.86
CA GLN A 28 10.43 -13.38 22.34
C GLN A 28 9.04 -13.45 22.99
N GLN A 29 8.67 -12.47 23.82
CA GLN A 29 7.30 -12.39 24.35
C GLN A 29 6.28 -12.10 23.25
N SER A 30 6.59 -11.19 22.32
CA SER A 30 5.73 -10.93 21.17
C SER A 30 5.43 -12.21 20.39
N HIS A 31 6.46 -12.98 20.08
CA HIS A 31 6.31 -14.26 19.39
C HIS A 31 5.44 -15.24 20.21
N ASN A 32 5.60 -15.30 21.53
CA ASN A 32 4.80 -16.20 22.38
C ASN A 32 3.32 -15.82 22.39
N TYR A 33 2.98 -14.54 22.58
CA TYR A 33 1.59 -14.08 22.55
C TYR A 33 0.95 -14.31 21.19
N LEU A 34 1.66 -14.00 20.10
CA LEU A 34 1.15 -14.20 18.76
C LEU A 34 1.03 -15.68 18.38
N SER A 35 1.91 -16.54 18.90
CA SER A 35 1.75 -18.00 18.77
C SER A 35 0.47 -18.49 19.43
N GLN A 36 0.15 -18.03 20.64
CA GLN A 36 -1.12 -18.38 21.30
C GLN A 36 -2.32 -18.03 20.42
N VAL A 37 -2.31 -16.83 19.81
CA VAL A 37 -3.37 -16.42 18.89
C VAL A 37 -3.47 -17.32 17.65
N VAL A 38 -2.33 -17.80 17.13
CA VAL A 38 -2.30 -18.77 16.02
C VAL A 38 -2.82 -20.14 16.45
N ASP A 39 -2.47 -20.61 17.64
CA ASP A 39 -2.91 -21.90 18.18
C ASP A 39 -4.43 -21.93 18.41
N LEU A 40 -5.03 -20.78 18.68
CA LEU A 40 -6.48 -20.58 18.73
C LEU A 40 -7.16 -20.56 17.35
N GLY A 41 -6.41 -20.77 16.26
CA GLY A 41 -6.96 -20.91 14.91
C GLY A 41 -7.29 -19.58 14.23
N THR A 42 -6.50 -18.53 14.48
CA THR A 42 -6.71 -17.26 13.77
C THR A 42 -6.34 -17.36 12.28
N ASP A 43 -7.11 -16.64 11.48
CA ASP A 43 -6.83 -16.38 10.07
C ASP A 43 -6.53 -14.88 9.83
N ASP A 44 -6.27 -14.12 10.89
CA ASP A 44 -5.91 -12.71 10.77
C ASP A 44 -4.48 -12.56 10.22
N PRO A 45 -4.30 -12.00 9.01
CA PRO A 45 -2.97 -11.83 8.42
C PRO A 45 -2.02 -10.99 9.28
N ARG A 46 -2.55 -10.06 10.09
CA ARG A 46 -1.73 -9.19 10.96
C ARG A 46 -0.94 -10.00 11.99
N VAL A 47 -1.56 -11.04 12.55
CA VAL A 47 -0.92 -11.91 13.56
C VAL A 47 0.30 -12.60 12.97
N TYR A 48 0.17 -13.15 11.77
CA TYR A 48 1.27 -13.80 11.06
C TYR A 48 2.39 -12.82 10.71
N TYR A 49 2.07 -11.60 10.29
CA TYR A 49 3.10 -10.60 10.00
C TYR A 49 3.88 -10.18 11.26
N PHE A 50 3.22 -9.88 12.37
CA PHE A 50 3.94 -9.52 13.59
C PHE A 50 4.72 -10.70 14.19
N ARG A 51 4.19 -11.94 14.07
CA ARG A 51 4.91 -13.13 14.53
C ARG A 51 6.15 -13.38 13.68
N GLY A 52 6.02 -13.27 12.37
CA GLY A 52 7.13 -13.40 11.43
C GLY A 52 8.19 -12.30 11.62
N LEU A 53 7.78 -11.05 11.85
CA LEU A 53 8.70 -9.97 12.18
C LEU A 53 9.44 -10.23 13.50
N SER A 54 8.74 -10.69 14.53
CA SER A 54 9.36 -11.10 15.79
C SER A 54 10.36 -12.24 15.58
N ALA A 55 10.00 -13.25 14.80
CA ALA A 55 10.88 -14.36 14.45
C ALA A 55 12.12 -13.89 13.66
N LEU A 56 11.96 -12.90 12.78
CA LEU A 56 13.06 -12.30 12.01
C LEU A 56 14.06 -11.62 12.94
N GLN A 57 13.58 -10.85 13.91
CA GLN A 57 14.41 -10.19 14.93
C GLN A 57 15.10 -11.19 15.86
N LEU A 58 14.50 -12.36 16.10
CA LEU A 58 15.11 -13.47 16.82
C LEU A 58 16.09 -14.31 15.96
N GLY A 59 16.36 -13.92 14.71
CA GLY A 59 17.26 -14.63 13.78
C GLY A 59 16.64 -15.87 13.12
N LYS A 60 15.35 -16.16 13.34
CA LYS A 60 14.63 -17.34 12.83
C LYS A 60 14.04 -17.06 11.45
N ARG A 61 14.90 -16.76 10.47
CA ARG A 61 14.47 -16.33 9.11
C ARG A 61 13.50 -17.30 8.41
N LYS A 62 13.78 -18.61 8.48
CA LYS A 62 12.91 -19.62 7.85
C LYS A 62 11.48 -19.63 8.41
N ALA A 63 11.34 -19.40 9.72
CA ALA A 63 10.04 -19.32 10.37
C ALA A 63 9.32 -18.03 9.97
N ALA A 64 10.05 -16.90 9.92
CA ALA A 64 9.53 -15.62 9.46
C ALA A 64 8.97 -15.70 8.03
N ASP A 65 9.72 -16.31 7.10
CA ASP A 65 9.30 -16.46 5.70
C ASP A 65 8.03 -17.32 5.58
N ALA A 66 7.90 -18.37 6.39
CA ALA A 66 6.71 -19.21 6.41
C ALA A 66 5.48 -18.43 6.90
N ASP A 67 5.66 -17.62 7.95
CA ASP A 67 4.60 -16.76 8.50
C ASP A 67 4.19 -15.67 7.52
N PHE A 68 5.14 -15.00 6.85
CA PHE A 68 4.83 -13.99 5.85
C PHE A 68 4.05 -14.55 4.67
N LYS A 69 4.41 -15.74 4.18
CA LYS A 69 3.66 -16.42 3.11
C LYS A 69 2.24 -16.76 3.55
N LYS A 70 2.07 -17.27 4.78
CA LYS A 70 0.74 -17.61 5.32
C LYS A 70 -0.13 -16.38 5.52
N GLY A 71 0.41 -15.31 6.11
CA GLY A 71 -0.27 -14.02 6.25
C GLY A 71 -0.66 -13.41 4.90
N ALA A 72 0.23 -13.43 3.92
CA ALA A 72 -0.04 -12.91 2.59
C ALA A 72 -1.15 -13.68 1.85
N GLY A 73 -1.22 -15.01 2.02
CA GLY A 73 -2.32 -15.83 1.51
C GLY A 73 -3.67 -15.40 2.08
N PHE A 74 -3.79 -15.31 3.41
CA PHE A 74 -5.03 -14.88 4.05
C PHE A 74 -5.42 -13.45 3.70
N GLU A 75 -4.46 -12.53 3.57
CA GLU A 75 -4.74 -11.16 3.14
C GLU A 75 -5.30 -11.12 1.71
N ALA A 76 -4.68 -11.85 0.78
CA ALA A 76 -5.11 -11.91 -0.61
C ALA A 76 -6.52 -12.50 -0.74
N GLU A 77 -6.82 -13.55 0.01
CA GLU A 77 -8.13 -14.22 -0.02
C GLU A 77 -9.26 -13.38 0.59
N ARG A 78 -8.99 -12.64 1.67
CA ARG A 78 -10.03 -11.89 2.42
C ARG A 78 -10.20 -10.43 2.00
N GLY A 79 -9.23 -9.83 1.33
CA GLY A 79 -9.32 -8.43 0.90
C GLY A 79 -9.13 -7.39 2.03
N ASN A 80 -8.55 -7.79 3.17
CA ASN A 80 -8.37 -6.93 4.36
C ASN A 80 -7.20 -5.93 4.28
N MET A 81 -6.78 -5.57 3.06
CA MET A 81 -5.56 -4.81 2.76
C MET A 81 -5.43 -3.52 3.59
N ARG A 82 -6.50 -2.71 3.71
CA ARG A 82 -6.42 -1.44 4.44
C ARG A 82 -6.09 -1.62 5.92
N THR A 83 -6.73 -2.59 6.57
CA THR A 83 -6.52 -2.86 8.00
C THR A 83 -5.11 -3.37 8.28
N VAL A 84 -4.61 -4.23 7.40
CA VAL A 84 -3.24 -4.72 7.43
C VAL A 84 -2.27 -3.56 7.22
N SER A 85 -2.44 -2.79 6.14
CA SER A 85 -1.52 -1.70 5.80
C SER A 85 -1.37 -0.68 6.93
N ARG A 86 -2.45 -0.35 7.65
CA ARG A 86 -2.38 0.49 8.86
C ARG A 86 -1.61 -0.17 10.00
N ALA A 87 -1.80 -1.48 10.22
CA ALA A 87 -1.12 -2.19 11.30
C ALA A 87 0.40 -2.22 11.09
N ILE A 88 0.87 -2.40 9.85
CA ILE A 88 2.30 -2.48 9.52
C ILE A 88 2.93 -1.15 9.10
N GLU A 89 2.20 -0.03 9.15
CA GLU A 89 2.65 1.29 8.68
C GLU A 89 3.97 1.75 9.32
N ARG A 90 4.20 1.41 10.59
CA ARG A 90 5.42 1.77 11.32
C ARG A 90 6.65 0.93 10.95
N ILE A 91 6.44 -0.21 10.28
CA ILE A 91 7.52 -1.10 9.85
C ILE A 91 8.01 -0.63 8.48
N GLN A 92 9.28 -0.23 8.42
CA GLN A 92 9.93 0.36 7.24
C GLN A 92 11.27 -0.32 6.94
N GLY A 93 11.84 -0.06 5.77
CA GLY A 93 13.15 -0.58 5.38
C GLY A 93 13.13 -2.03 4.86
N PRO A 94 14.18 -2.82 5.09
CA PRO A 94 14.32 -4.17 4.53
C PRO A 94 13.20 -5.13 4.94
N ASP A 95 12.76 -5.07 6.20
CA ASP A 95 11.68 -5.90 6.72
C ASP A 95 10.36 -5.61 6.00
N ARG A 96 10.11 -4.33 5.69
CA ARG A 96 8.93 -3.93 4.91
C ARG A 96 8.99 -4.45 3.48
N LEU A 97 10.17 -4.41 2.86
CA LEU A 97 10.35 -4.92 1.49
C LEU A 97 10.04 -6.41 1.39
N LEU A 98 10.51 -7.21 2.37
CA LEU A 98 10.22 -8.65 2.42
C LEU A 98 8.72 -8.93 2.54
N LEU A 99 8.01 -8.16 3.38
CA LEU A 99 6.55 -8.25 3.51
C LEU A 99 5.84 -7.91 2.20
N GLU A 100 6.19 -6.79 1.55
CA GLU A 100 5.56 -6.39 0.30
C GLU A 100 5.82 -7.38 -0.84
N GLN A 101 7.02 -7.98 -0.88
CA GLN A 101 7.32 -9.06 -1.82
C GLN A 101 6.39 -10.25 -1.61
N CYS A 102 6.22 -10.70 -0.36
CA CYS A 102 5.30 -11.80 -0.05
C CYS A 102 3.85 -11.44 -0.44
N ARG A 103 3.39 -10.22 -0.13
CA ARG A 103 2.05 -9.74 -0.50
C ARG A 103 1.84 -9.72 -2.01
N ALA A 104 2.82 -9.24 -2.77
CA ALA A 104 2.76 -9.23 -4.23
C ALA A 104 2.67 -10.65 -4.78
N THR A 105 3.51 -11.58 -4.31
CA THR A 105 3.49 -12.98 -4.76
C THR A 105 2.16 -13.67 -4.46
N ALA A 106 1.55 -13.43 -3.29
CA ALA A 106 0.26 -14.02 -2.93
C ALA A 106 -0.89 -13.50 -3.81
N ARG A 107 -0.89 -12.20 -4.13
CA ARG A 107 -1.88 -11.60 -5.03
C ARG A 107 -1.76 -12.15 -6.45
N LEU A 108 -0.54 -12.30 -6.96
CA LEU A 108 -0.29 -12.91 -8.27
C LEU A 108 -0.77 -14.37 -8.29
N ALA A 109 -0.39 -15.16 -7.28
CA ALA A 109 -0.83 -16.55 -7.18
C ALA A 109 -2.35 -16.69 -7.07
N LEU A 110 -3.04 -15.76 -6.41
CA LEU A 110 -4.49 -15.74 -6.36
C LEU A 110 -5.11 -15.35 -7.71
N ALA A 111 -4.54 -14.35 -8.39
CA ALA A 111 -4.98 -13.96 -9.73
C ALA A 111 -4.82 -15.12 -10.72
N GLU A 112 -3.66 -15.77 -10.77
CA GLU A 112 -3.41 -16.95 -11.62
C GLU A 112 -4.40 -18.10 -11.40
N ARG A 113 -4.88 -18.29 -10.16
CA ARG A 113 -5.91 -19.29 -9.83
C ARG A 113 -7.30 -18.88 -10.32
N GLN A 114 -7.57 -17.58 -10.35
CA GLN A 114 -8.86 -17.01 -10.75
C GLN A 114 -8.96 -16.78 -12.26
N GLU A 115 -7.83 -16.66 -12.97
CA GLU A 115 -7.79 -16.57 -14.42
C GLU A 115 -8.52 -17.79 -15.03
N PRO A 116 -9.62 -17.59 -15.77
CA PRO A 116 -10.15 -18.66 -16.59
C PRO A 116 -9.06 -18.99 -17.61
N ARG A 117 -8.62 -20.27 -17.65
CA ARG A 117 -7.64 -20.72 -18.65
C ARG A 117 -8.06 -20.16 -20.00
N PRO A 118 -7.26 -19.29 -20.65
CA PRO A 118 -7.65 -18.75 -21.94
C PRO A 118 -7.75 -19.94 -22.87
N SER A 119 -8.98 -20.31 -23.22
CA SER A 119 -9.26 -21.34 -24.20
C SER A 119 -8.62 -20.91 -25.50
N GLY A 120 -7.49 -21.54 -25.81
CA GLY A 120 -6.80 -21.62 -27.09
C GLY A 120 -6.88 -20.41 -28.03
N THR A 121 -5.69 -19.87 -28.35
CA THR A 121 -5.42 -19.03 -29.52
C THR A 121 -5.62 -17.53 -29.32
N ARG A 122 -4.55 -16.84 -28.90
CA ARG A 122 -4.37 -15.43 -29.30
C ARG A 122 -3.53 -15.42 -30.57
N GLN A 123 -4.24 -15.37 -31.69
CA GLN A 123 -3.68 -15.14 -33.02
C GLN A 123 -2.81 -13.88 -32.96
N SER A 124 -1.60 -13.95 -33.52
CA SER A 124 -0.63 -12.87 -33.56
C SER A 124 -1.14 -11.70 -34.39
N PHE A 125 -1.59 -10.62 -33.73
CA PHE A 125 -1.89 -9.33 -34.35
C PHE A 125 -0.71 -8.34 -34.28
N LEU A 126 0.52 -8.86 -34.23
CA LEU A 126 1.71 -8.06 -34.53
C LEU A 126 1.97 -8.11 -36.04
N SER A 127 1.14 -7.38 -36.78
CA SER A 127 1.46 -6.96 -38.14
C SER A 127 0.83 -5.60 -38.35
N GLY A 128 1.65 -4.55 -38.31
CA GLY A 128 1.21 -3.18 -38.54
C GLY A 128 2.08 -2.19 -37.78
N GLY A 129 3.34 -2.06 -38.21
CA GLY A 129 4.21 -1.01 -37.70
C GLY A 129 3.63 0.35 -38.04
N GLN A 130 3.39 1.18 -37.01
CA GLN A 130 3.20 2.60 -37.21
C GLN A 130 4.27 3.32 -36.40
N ARG A 131 5.29 3.75 -37.14
CA ARG A 131 6.41 4.52 -36.64
C ARG A 131 5.89 5.89 -36.28
N TYR A 132 6.00 6.27 -35.01
CA TYR A 132 5.86 7.65 -34.58
C TYR A 132 7.07 8.44 -35.10
N SER A 133 6.91 9.05 -36.26
CA SER A 133 7.81 10.06 -36.80
C SER A 133 7.17 11.42 -36.54
N GLY A 134 7.88 12.32 -35.86
CA GLY A 134 7.36 13.64 -35.52
C GLY A 134 7.28 14.62 -36.70
N ILE A 135 6.77 15.80 -36.35
CA ILE A 135 6.85 17.11 -37.03
C ILE A 135 5.77 17.39 -38.11
N GLY A 136 5.06 18.52 -37.94
CA GLY A 136 4.48 19.29 -39.05
C GLY A 136 2.98 19.59 -38.94
N GLY A 137 2.63 20.80 -38.51
CA GLY A 137 1.24 21.30 -38.55
C GLY A 137 0.76 21.71 -39.95
N VAL A 138 -0.52 22.10 -40.07
CA VAL A 138 -1.04 23.28 -40.80
C VAL A 138 -2.55 23.46 -40.57
N GLU A 139 -2.89 24.66 -40.11
CA GLU A 139 -4.02 25.56 -40.39
C GLU A 139 -5.44 25.11 -40.79
N ASN A 140 -6.37 25.71 -40.02
CA ASN A 140 -7.59 26.44 -40.37
C ASN A 140 -8.58 25.91 -41.42
N ARG A 141 -9.84 25.78 -40.96
CA ARG A 141 -11.01 26.06 -41.79
C ARG A 141 -12.08 26.81 -40.97
N ASP A 142 -12.31 28.03 -41.43
CA ASP A 142 -13.29 29.02 -41.01
C ASP A 142 -14.73 28.50 -40.96
N LYS A 143 -15.48 28.92 -39.92
CA LYS A 143 -16.85 29.46 -40.06
C LYS A 143 -17.14 30.50 -38.96
N SER A 144 -16.93 31.77 -39.33
CA SER A 144 -17.63 32.99 -38.91
C SER A 144 -19.15 32.78 -38.75
N THR A 145 -19.96 33.49 -37.95
CA THR A 145 -19.83 34.59 -36.98
C THR A 145 -21.24 34.77 -36.39
N GLN A 146 -21.37 35.09 -35.10
CA GLN A 146 -22.32 36.12 -34.67
C GLN A 146 -21.83 36.76 -33.37
N GLN A 147 -21.87 38.09 -33.39
CA GLN A 147 -21.04 39.04 -32.65
C GLN A 147 -21.97 39.94 -31.84
N ILE A 148 -21.69 40.17 -30.56
CA ILE A 148 -22.00 41.37 -29.75
C ILE A 148 -21.16 41.23 -28.46
N GLY A 149 -20.49 42.21 -27.89
CA GLY A 149 -20.25 43.60 -28.23
C GLY A 149 -19.00 44.08 -27.49
N GLU A 150 -18.54 45.24 -27.91
CA GLU A 150 -17.22 45.83 -27.67
C GLU A 150 -17.00 46.33 -26.22
N THR A 151 -15.76 46.26 -25.74
CA THR A 151 -14.89 47.44 -25.42
C THR A 151 -13.82 47.11 -24.36
N GLY A 152 -12.57 47.53 -24.63
CA GLY A 152 -11.61 47.94 -23.59
C GLY A 152 -10.53 46.93 -23.14
N ALA A 153 -9.40 46.91 -23.84
CA ALA A 153 -8.08 46.60 -23.24
C ALA A 153 -7.58 47.86 -22.47
N PRO A 154 -6.62 47.80 -21.50
CA PRO A 154 -5.49 46.87 -21.42
C PRO A 154 -5.15 46.30 -20.02
N THR A 155 -4.32 45.26 -20.04
CA THR A 155 -3.68 44.54 -18.92
C THR A 155 -2.86 45.44 -18.00
N PRO A 156 -2.79 45.10 -16.71
CA PRO A 156 -1.46 44.98 -16.08
C PRO A 156 -1.24 43.69 -15.29
N GLU A 157 0.04 43.39 -15.15
CA GLU A 157 0.73 42.21 -14.60
C GLU A 157 0.35 41.87 -13.15
N PRO A 158 0.41 40.59 -12.73
CA PRO A 158 0.23 40.23 -11.32
C PRO A 158 1.51 40.49 -10.51
N GLU A 159 1.39 41.43 -9.58
CA GLU A 159 2.34 41.80 -8.54
C GLU A 159 2.59 40.61 -7.59
N VAL A 160 3.87 40.33 -7.30
CA VAL A 160 4.29 39.33 -6.29
C VAL A 160 4.11 39.91 -4.88
N PRO A 161 3.35 39.27 -3.96
CA PRO A 161 3.27 39.74 -2.59
C PRO A 161 4.51 39.30 -1.80
N ALA A 162 5.23 40.30 -1.30
CA ALA A 162 6.32 40.16 -0.34
C ALA A 162 5.81 39.57 0.98
N VAL A 163 6.49 38.52 1.47
CA VAL A 163 6.26 37.92 2.78
C VAL A 163 6.89 38.84 3.83
N ALA A 164 6.04 39.48 4.63
CA ALA A 164 6.42 40.21 5.82
C ALA A 164 6.96 39.24 6.88
N ALA A 165 8.21 39.44 7.29
CA ALA A 165 8.80 38.81 8.46
C ALA A 165 8.60 39.75 9.64
N ASP A 166 7.70 39.40 10.56
CA ASP A 166 7.65 39.96 11.90
C ASP A 166 8.34 38.98 12.85
N ARG A 167 9.55 39.32 13.29
CA ARG A 167 10.26 38.64 14.38
C ARG A 167 10.39 39.65 15.51
N THR A 168 9.57 39.42 16.52
CA THR A 168 9.66 39.98 17.86
C THR A 168 10.93 39.46 18.53
N ASP A 169 11.77 40.37 19.04
CA ASP A 169 12.65 40.10 20.19
C ASP A 169 12.89 41.42 20.94
N GLU A 170 12.27 41.55 22.11
CA GLU A 170 12.59 42.60 23.08
C GLU A 170 13.80 42.16 23.91
N PRO A 171 14.79 43.03 24.15
CA PRO A 171 15.81 42.79 25.16
C PRO A 171 15.38 43.39 26.51
N GLN A 172 15.46 42.60 27.58
CA GLN A 172 15.39 43.12 28.96
C GLN A 172 16.79 43.02 29.62
N PRO A 173 17.23 44.05 30.35
CA PRO A 173 18.51 44.12 31.06
C PRO A 173 18.52 43.37 32.41
#